data_AF-U7NGC4-F1
#
_entry.id   AF-U7NGC4-F1
#
_cell.length_a   1.000
_cell.length_b   1.000
_cell.length_c   1.000
_cell.angle_alpha   90.00
_cell.angle_beta   90.00
_cell.angle_gamma   90.00
#
_symmetry.space_group_name_H-M   'P 1'
#
loop_
_entity.id
_entity.type
_entity.pdbx_description
1 polymer ?
#
loop_
_entity_poly.entity_id
_entity_poly.type
_entity_poly.pdbx_seq_one_letter_code
_entity_poly.pdbx_strand_id
1 'polypeptide(L)' 'MQDYQKAHAPVPGTDRDIFDLRGIDRGAGALVVVRPDQYVSLLLPLDGFVELDDFFSGFMVEPR' A
#
# COMPACT_ATOMS: atom_id res chain seq x y z
N MET A 1 12.30 -1.15 22.05
CA MET A 1 12.74 -2.13 21.04
C MET A 1 12.11 -1.74 19.71
N GLN A 2 12.84 -1.84 18.60
CA GLN A 2 12.39 -1.39 17.28
C GLN A 2 11.87 -2.58 16.46
N ASP A 3 10.77 -2.40 15.72
CA ASP A 3 10.21 -3.38 14.80
C ASP A 3 10.81 -3.20 13.40
N TYR A 4 11.42 -4.27 12.87
CA TYR A 4 12.16 -4.29 11.62
C TYR A 4 11.40 -4.96 10.46
N GLN A 5 10.15 -5.40 10.65
CA GLN A 5 9.40 -6.17 9.65
C GLN A 5 8.62 -5.32 8.63
N LYS A 6 9.01 -4.05 8.44
CA LYS A 6 8.26 -3.06 7.64
C LYS A 6 8.81 -2.81 6.23
N ALA A 7 9.94 -3.43 5.89
CA ALA A 7 10.60 -3.27 4.60
C ALA A 7 10.77 -4.64 3.94
N HIS A 8 10.40 -4.72 2.66
CA HIS A 8 10.44 -5.95 1.87
C HIS A 8 11.01 -5.66 0.49
N ALA A 9 11.51 -6.69 -0.18
CA ALA A 9 12.02 -6.62 -1.54
C ALA A 9 11.53 -7.84 -2.35
N PRO A 10 11.45 -7.72 -3.69
CA PRO A 10 11.28 -8.88 -4.56
C PRO A 10 12.35 -9.94 -4.31
N VAL A 11 12.03 -11.22 -4.55
CA VAL A 11 12.96 -12.33 -4.36
C VAL A 11 13.97 -12.34 -5.51
N PRO A 12 15.28 -12.09 -5.26
CA PRO A 12 16.27 -12.02 -6.33
C PRO A 12 16.44 -13.36 -7.05
N GLY A 13 16.73 -13.32 -8.36
CA GLY A 13 17.02 -14.52 -9.15
C GLY A 13 15.82 -15.44 -9.38
N THR A 14 14.59 -14.97 -9.14
CA THR A 14 13.36 -15.68 -9.45
C THR A 14 12.50 -14.86 -10.41
N ASP A 15 11.60 -15.52 -11.14
CA ASP A 15 10.55 -14.91 -11.97
C ASP A 15 9.38 -14.35 -11.14
N ARG A 16 9.51 -14.30 -9.81
CA ARG A 16 8.47 -13.88 -8.87
C ARG A 16 8.69 -12.44 -8.39
N ASP A 17 8.91 -11.53 -9.33
CA ASP A 17 8.95 -10.11 -9.00
C ASP A 17 7.52 -9.60 -8.78
N ILE A 18 7.22 -9.14 -7.56
CA ILE A 18 5.88 -8.67 -7.20
C ILE A 18 5.42 -7.48 -8.05
N PHE A 19 6.35 -6.64 -8.53
CA PHE A 19 6.01 -5.51 -9.39
C PHE A 19 5.46 -6.01 -10.73
N ASP A 20 6.13 -6.98 -11.34
CA ASP A 20 5.70 -7.53 -12.63
C ASP A 20 4.44 -8.41 -12.45
N LEU A 21 4.39 -9.22 -11.40
CA LEU A 21 3.26 -10.11 -11.08
C LEU A 21 1.95 -9.36 -10.74
N ARG A 22 2.03 -8.07 -10.40
CA ARG A 22 0.86 -7.24 -10.05
C ARG A 22 0.70 -6.03 -10.97
N GLY A 23 1.56 -5.87 -11.98
CA GLY A 23 1.51 -4.74 -12.90
C GLY A 23 1.74 -3.39 -12.22
N ILE A 24 2.63 -3.34 -11.22
CA ILE A 24 2.96 -2.09 -10.52
C ILE A 24 3.97 -1.31 -11.36
N ASP A 25 3.64 -0.07 -11.68
CA ASP A 25 4.55 0.84 -12.36
C ASP A 25 5.78 1.13 -11.48
N ARG A 26 6.99 0.92 -12.02
CA ARG A 26 8.25 1.07 -11.26
C ARG A 26 8.70 2.53 -11.12
N GLY A 27 8.23 3.43 -11.98
CA GLY A 27 8.54 4.85 -11.94
C GLY A 27 7.60 5.63 -11.03
N ALA A 28 6.30 5.34 -11.11
CA ALA A 28 5.26 6.00 -10.33
C ALA A 28 4.98 5.31 -8.98
N GLY A 29 5.12 3.98 -8.91
CA GLY A 29 4.71 3.19 -7.75
C GLY A 29 3.19 3.15 -7.54
N ALA A 30 2.77 2.61 -6.40
CA ALA A 30 1.37 2.56 -6.01
C ALA A 30 1.20 2.45 -4.49
N LEU A 31 0.13 3.06 -3.96
CA LEU A 31 -0.36 2.85 -2.61
C LEU A 31 -1.62 1.98 -2.67
N VAL A 32 -1.61 0.85 -1.96
CA VAL A 32 -2.73 -0.10 -1.91
C VAL A 32 -3.28 -0.16 -0.49
N VAL A 33 -4.51 0.31 -0.29
CA VAL A 33 -5.20 0.24 1.00
C VAL A 33 -6.01 -1.04 1.08
N VAL A 34 -5.75 -1.84 2.11
CA VAL A 34 -6.40 -3.11 2.37
C VAL A 34 -7.11 -3.06 3.72
N ARG A 35 -8.35 -3.55 3.76
CA ARG A 35 -9.15 -3.65 4.99
C ARG A 35 -8.65 -4.75 5.91
N PRO A 36 -9.07 -4.75 7.19
CA PRO A 36 -8.77 -5.83 8.14
C PRO A 36 -9.23 -7.23 7.67
N ASP A 37 -10.24 -7.30 6.80
CA ASP A 37 -10.75 -8.54 6.21
C ASP A 37 -10.06 -8.92 4.88
N GLN A 38 -8.89 -8.32 4.59
CA GLN A 38 -8.02 -8.62 3.45
C GLN A 38 -8.57 -8.18 2.07
N TYR A 39 -9.65 -7.41 2.02
CA TYR A 39 -10.16 -6.84 0.78
C TYR A 39 -9.49 -5.49 0.43
N VAL A 40 -9.13 -5.33 -0.84
CA VAL A 40 -8.62 -4.05 -1.39
C VAL A 40 -9.77 -3.04 -1.40
N SER A 41 -9.50 -1.84 -0.89
CA SER A 41 -10.51 -0.76 -0.79
C SER A 41 -10.16 0.47 -1.61
N LEU A 42 -8.88 0.75 -1.79
CA LEU A 42 -8.42 1.95 -2.50
C LEU A 42 -7.04 1.72 -3.13
N LEU A 43 -6.85 2.25 -4.34
CA LEU A 43 -5.59 2.28 -5.07
C LEU A 43 -5.28 3.74 -5.43
N LEU A 44 -4.10 4.23 -5.05
CA LEU A 44 -3.68 5.62 -5.29
C LEU A 44 -2.25 5.69 -5.81
N PRO A 45 -1.86 6.80 -6.48
CA PRO A 45 -0.45 7.13 -6.64
C PRO A 45 0.17 7.43 -5.26
N LEU A 46 1.50 7.35 -5.18
CA LEU A 46 2.22 7.53 -3.90
C LEU A 46 2.10 8.94 -3.30
N ASP A 47 1.71 9.93 -4.11
CA ASP A 47 1.50 11.33 -3.74
C ASP A 47 0.01 11.70 -3.57
N GLY A 48 -0.91 10.74 -3.63
CA GLY A 48 -2.36 10.92 -3.45
C GLY A 48 -2.77 11.15 -1.99
N PHE A 49 -2.14 12.12 -1.32
CA PHE A 49 -2.34 12.38 0.11
C PHE A 49 -3.75 12.89 0.43
N VAL A 50 -4.33 13.71 -0.46
CA VAL A 50 -5.65 14.32 -0.25
C VAL A 50 -6.73 13.24 -0.33
N GLU A 51 -6.68 12.39 -1.34
CA GLU A 51 -7.63 11.31 -1.53
C GLU A 51 -7.55 10.26 -0.41
N LEU A 52 -6.35 10.03 0.13
CA LEU A 52 -6.15 9.14 1.26
C LEU A 52 -6.78 9.71 2.55
N ASP A 53 -6.61 11.01 2.79
CA ASP A 53 -7.19 11.70 3.95
C ASP A 53 -8.72 11.74 3.88
N ASP A 54 -9.27 12.10 2.71
CA ASP A 54 -10.71 12.11 2.45
C ASP A 54 -11.33 10.71 2.66
N PHE A 55 -10.65 9.64 2.20
CA PHE A 55 -11.11 8.27 2.35
C PHE A 55 -11.27 7.88 3.83
N PHE A 56 -10.25 8.11 4.66
CA PHE A 56 -10.29 7.72 6.08
C PHE A 56 -11.18 8.65 6.93
N SER A 57 -11.21 9.94 6.61
CA SER A 57 -12.08 10.93 7.28
C SER A 57 -13.58 10.60 7.12
N GLY A 58 -13.96 9.86 6.08
CA GLY A 58 -15.35 9.44 5.87
C GLY A 58 -15.89 8.44 6.91
N PHE A 59 -15.02 7.77 7.68
CA PHE A 59 -15.48 6.71 8.61
C PHE A 59 -14.65 6.53 9.88
N MET A 60 -13.40 6.99 9.94
CA MET A 60 -12.59 6.88 11.15
C MET A 60 -13.01 7.93 12.19
N VAL A 61 -12.87 7.56 13.46
CA VAL A 61 -13.11 8.44 14.60
C VAL A 61 -11.77 8.78 15.26
N GLU A 62 -11.65 10.01 15.76
CA GLU A 62 -10.44 10.40 16.49
C GLU A 62 -10.25 9.53 17.74
N PRO A 63 -9.01 9.09 18.03
CA PRO A 63 -8.70 8.41 19.26
C PRO A 63 -8.94 9.34 20.46
N ARG A 64 -9.48 8.78 21.54
CA ARG A 64 -9.63 9.48 22.83
C ARG A 64 -8.33 9.52 23.60
#